data_AF-A0A167GBC1-F1
#
_entry.id   AF-A0A167GBC1-F1
#
_cell.length_a   1.000
_cell.length_b   1.000
_cell.length_c   1.000
_cell.angle_alpha   90.00
_cell.angle_beta   90.00
_cell.angle_gamma   90.00
#
_symmetry.space_group_name_H-M   'P 1'
#
loop_
_entity.id
_entity.type
_entity.pdbx_description
1 polymer ?
#
loop_
_entity_poly.entity_id
_entity_poly.type
_entity_poly.pdbx_seq_one_letter_code
_entity_poly.pdbx_strand_id
1 'polypeptide(L)'
;MAAYWNAEPDRFAAVRRGIRSTALYRGYRGTWEIAGGRLWLRKIEIDVEHSTDGKIIARDVIREVFPSGIDPVASWYSGTLIIPRGPIARFDRIEQEALFERYTLIRIADGRVERRLDMEGEAFVTYREAQFQAFKRTRAYQQAFEKARERTVDQMIDPQLFDSQVDSYLTLNDPPAVPATTGPAKSRSDR
;
A
#
# COMPACT_ATOMS: atom_id res chain seq x y z
N MET A 1 6.08 -6.21 10.13
CA MET A 1 7.12 -6.47 9.11
C MET A 1 8.41 -6.99 9.73
N ALA A 2 9.16 -6.23 10.55
CA ALA A 2 10.51 -6.58 11.03
C ALA A 2 10.67 -7.96 11.72
N ALA A 3 9.65 -8.48 12.41
CA ALA A 3 9.75 -9.72 13.18
C ALA A 3 10.00 -10.98 12.33
N TYR A 4 9.43 -11.08 11.12
CA TYR A 4 9.66 -12.23 10.23
C TYR A 4 11.02 -12.13 9.50
N TRP A 5 11.45 -10.91 9.16
CA TRP A 5 12.72 -10.66 8.45
C TRP A 5 13.96 -10.81 9.34
N ASN A 6 13.81 -10.64 10.66
CA ASN A 6 14.92 -10.72 11.61
C ASN A 6 15.13 -12.14 12.19
N ALA A 7 14.16 -13.04 12.02
CA ALA A 7 14.23 -14.38 12.59
C ALA A 7 15.20 -15.32 11.85
N GLU A 8 15.46 -15.07 10.56
CA GLU A 8 16.36 -15.86 9.71
C GLU A 8 17.20 -14.95 8.81
N PRO A 9 18.20 -14.22 9.35
CA PRO A 9 18.96 -13.20 8.62
C PRO A 9 19.73 -13.75 7.41
N ASP A 10 20.10 -15.03 7.44
CA ASP A 10 20.82 -15.71 6.35
C ASP A 10 19.92 -16.08 5.17
N ARG A 11 18.60 -16.21 5.40
CA ARG A 11 17.61 -16.57 4.37
C ARG A 11 17.54 -15.55 3.24
N PHE A 12 17.92 -14.30 3.52
CA PHE A 12 17.89 -13.20 2.57
C PHE A 12 19.29 -12.78 2.10
N ALA A 13 20.32 -13.58 2.36
CA ALA A 13 21.66 -13.33 1.83
C ALA A 13 21.66 -13.18 0.30
N ALA A 14 20.81 -13.95 -0.39
CA ALA A 14 20.62 -13.83 -1.83
C ALA A 14 20.14 -12.44 -2.27
N VAL A 15 19.17 -11.87 -1.54
CA VAL A 15 18.62 -10.54 -1.82
C VAL A 15 19.67 -9.44 -1.67
N ARG A 16 20.60 -9.58 -0.71
CA ARG A 16 21.67 -8.60 -0.46
C ARG A 16 22.70 -8.50 -1.59
N ARG A 17 22.74 -9.49 -2.49
CA ARG A 17 23.57 -9.45 -3.70
C ARG A 17 22.97 -8.56 -4.79
N GLY A 18 21.71 -8.15 -4.66
CA GLY A 18 21.06 -7.24 -5.59
C GLY A 18 21.67 -5.84 -5.55
N ILE A 19 21.76 -5.22 -6.72
CA ILE A 19 22.12 -3.81 -6.85
C ILE A 19 21.03 -2.98 -6.17
N ARG A 20 21.47 -2.07 -5.30
CA ARG A 20 20.62 -1.09 -4.63
C ARG A 20 20.76 0.25 -5.32
N SER A 21 19.66 0.98 -5.40
CA SER A 21 19.64 2.36 -5.87
C SER A 21 18.83 3.23 -4.91
N THR A 22 18.93 4.54 -5.05
CA THR A 22 18.09 5.49 -4.31
C THR A 22 16.61 5.35 -4.65
N ALA A 23 16.29 4.80 -5.82
CA ALA A 23 14.92 4.49 -6.23
C ALA A 23 14.43 3.11 -5.73
N LEU A 24 15.34 2.23 -5.26
CA LEU A 24 15.02 0.90 -4.74
C LEU A 24 16.02 0.48 -3.66
N TYR A 25 15.95 1.13 -2.49
CA TYR A 25 16.87 0.88 -1.37
C TYR A 25 16.88 -0.57 -0.89
N ARG A 26 15.75 -1.28 -1.03
CA ARG A 26 15.63 -2.69 -0.63
C ARG A 26 16.37 -3.65 -1.56
N GLY A 27 16.71 -3.24 -2.78
CA GLY A 27 17.52 -4.03 -3.73
C GLY A 27 16.79 -5.20 -4.40
N TYR A 28 15.48 -5.33 -4.24
CA TYR A 28 14.69 -6.40 -4.89
C TYR A 28 13.28 -5.96 -5.29
N ARG A 29 12.71 -6.64 -6.28
CA ARG A 29 11.30 -6.55 -6.71
C ARG A 29 10.57 -7.83 -6.32
N GLY A 30 9.40 -7.71 -5.70
CA GLY A 30 8.56 -8.86 -5.35
C GLY A 30 7.36 -8.91 -6.29
N THR A 31 7.11 -10.06 -6.92
CA THR A 31 5.88 -10.29 -7.69
C THR A 31 4.91 -11.08 -6.84
N TRP A 32 3.71 -10.54 -6.66
CA TRP A 32 2.68 -11.13 -5.82
C TRP A 32 1.46 -11.52 -6.65
N GLU A 33 0.75 -12.54 -6.21
CA GLU A 33 -0.50 -12.98 -6.83
C GLU A 33 -1.55 -13.22 -5.76
N ILE A 34 -2.80 -12.84 -6.05
CA ILE A 34 -3.95 -13.26 -5.26
C ILE A 34 -4.62 -14.44 -5.97
N ALA A 35 -4.53 -15.62 -5.38
CA ALA A 35 -5.10 -16.86 -5.93
C ALA A 35 -5.75 -17.69 -4.82
N GLY A 36 -6.97 -18.18 -5.07
CA GLY A 36 -7.73 -18.95 -4.09
C GLY A 36 -8.00 -18.19 -2.77
N GLY A 37 -8.18 -16.87 -2.84
CA GLY A 37 -8.39 -16.02 -1.67
C GLY A 37 -7.14 -15.82 -0.79
N ARG A 38 -5.94 -16.14 -1.29
CA ARG A 38 -4.68 -15.97 -0.57
C ARG A 38 -3.68 -15.13 -1.35
N LEU A 39 -2.83 -14.41 -0.64
CA LEU A 39 -1.72 -13.63 -1.18
C LEU A 39 -0.47 -14.50 -1.24
N TRP A 40 0.02 -14.75 -2.45
CA TRP A 40 1.19 -15.56 -2.75
C TRP A 40 2.35 -14.67 -3.20
N LEU A 41 3.56 -14.96 -2.75
CA LEU A 41 4.77 -14.39 -3.31
C LEU A 41 5.30 -15.33 -4.41
N ARG A 42 5.30 -14.87 -5.66
CA ARG A 42 5.65 -15.67 -6.83
C ARG A 42 7.10 -15.53 -7.26
N LYS A 43 7.66 -14.33 -7.11
CA LYS A 43 9.05 -14.04 -7.47
C LYS A 43 9.68 -13.07 -6.51
N ILE A 44 10.99 -13.20 -6.37
CA ILE A 44 11.84 -12.19 -5.74
C ILE A 44 12.96 -11.93 -6.72
N GLU A 45 12.91 -10.81 -7.43
CA GLU A 45 13.89 -10.47 -8.44
C GLU A 45 14.90 -9.47 -7.88
N ILE A 46 16.18 -9.72 -8.11
CA ILE A 46 17.27 -8.77 -7.86
C ILE A 46 17.91 -8.36 -9.18
N ASP A 47 18.41 -7.14 -9.24
CA ASP A 47 19.27 -6.71 -10.35
C ASP A 47 20.71 -7.12 -10.05
N VAL A 48 21.36 -7.78 -11.00
CA VAL A 48 22.77 -8.18 -10.91
C VAL A 48 23.50 -7.82 -12.19
N GLU A 49 24.80 -7.57 -12.09
CA GLU A 49 25.66 -7.37 -13.24
C GLU A 49 26.01 -8.72 -13.88
N HIS A 50 25.79 -8.83 -15.19
CA HIS A 50 26.08 -10.01 -15.95
C HIS A 50 27.59 -10.12 -16.17
N SER A 51 28.17 -11.21 -15.72
CA SER A 51 29.63 -11.37 -15.57
C SER A 51 30.41 -11.30 -16.88
N THR A 52 29.77 -11.49 -18.04
CA THR A 52 30.46 -11.54 -19.34
C THR A 52 30.39 -10.23 -20.13
N ASP A 53 29.36 -9.40 -19.93
CA ASP A 53 29.16 -8.17 -20.73
C ASP A 53 28.76 -6.93 -19.91
N GLY A 54 28.76 -7.02 -18.57
CA GLY A 54 28.51 -5.90 -17.67
C GLY A 54 27.05 -5.41 -17.68
N LYS A 55 26.14 -6.09 -18.37
CA LYS A 55 24.74 -5.68 -18.44
C LYS A 55 24.02 -5.98 -17.14
N ILE A 56 23.10 -5.09 -16.76
CA ILE A 56 22.21 -5.36 -15.63
C ILE A 56 21.09 -6.28 -16.07
N ILE A 57 20.94 -7.40 -15.38
CA ILE A 57 19.87 -8.38 -15.60
C ILE A 57 19.08 -8.62 -14.33
N ALA A 58 17.79 -8.87 -14.47
CA ALA A 58 16.94 -9.32 -13.37
C ALA A 58 17.13 -10.83 -13.16
N ARG A 59 17.42 -11.23 -11.92
CA ARG A 59 17.51 -12.63 -11.50
C ARG A 59 16.47 -12.93 -10.43
N ASP A 60 15.63 -13.92 -10.68
CA ASP A 60 14.73 -14.46 -9.66
C ASP A 60 15.51 -15.33 -8.66
N VAL A 61 15.40 -14.97 -7.38
CA VAL A 61 16.07 -15.61 -6.25
C VAL A 61 15.06 -16.22 -5.26
N ILE A 62 13.78 -16.34 -5.63
CA ILE A 62 12.76 -16.84 -4.71
C ILE A 62 13.10 -18.22 -4.14
N ARG A 63 13.76 -19.11 -4.92
CA ARG A 63 14.17 -20.45 -4.45
C ARG A 63 15.37 -20.46 -3.54
N GLU A 64 16.20 -19.41 -3.57
CA GLU A 64 17.29 -19.25 -2.60
C GLU A 64 16.76 -18.73 -1.26
N VAL A 65 15.68 -17.94 -1.31
CA VAL A 65 15.00 -17.41 -0.13
C VAL A 65 14.00 -18.42 0.45
N PHE A 66 13.36 -19.23 -0.40
CA PHE A 66 12.39 -20.26 -0.04
C PHE A 66 12.76 -21.60 -0.72
N PRO A 67 13.70 -22.37 -0.13
CA PRO A 67 14.25 -23.58 -0.74
C PRO A 67 13.28 -24.76 -0.85
N SER A 68 12.13 -24.72 -0.17
CA SER A 68 11.14 -25.81 -0.15
C SER A 68 10.49 -26.10 -1.50
N GLY A 69 10.71 -25.25 -2.51
CA GLY A 69 10.12 -25.38 -3.85
C GLY A 69 8.63 -24.99 -3.92
N ILE A 70 8.01 -24.69 -2.78
CA ILE A 70 6.63 -24.21 -2.68
C ILE A 70 6.67 -22.68 -2.53
N ASP A 71 5.92 -21.97 -3.36
CA ASP A 71 5.76 -20.52 -3.23
C ASP A 71 5.13 -20.19 -1.87
N PRO A 72 5.69 -19.24 -1.10
CA PRO A 72 5.17 -18.95 0.21
C PRO A 72 3.87 -18.14 0.12
N VAL A 73 2.88 -18.56 0.91
CA VAL A 73 1.73 -17.70 1.25
C VAL A 73 2.24 -16.62 2.19
N ALA A 74 1.87 -15.37 1.93
CA ALA A 74 2.24 -14.19 2.71
C ALA A 74 1.47 -14.12 4.04
N SER A 75 1.46 -15.19 4.83
CA SER A 75 0.69 -15.26 6.08
C SER A 75 1.15 -14.27 7.14
N TRP A 76 2.32 -13.66 6.95
CA TRP A 76 2.86 -12.59 7.81
C TRP A 76 2.32 -11.20 7.46
N TYR A 77 1.51 -11.06 6.42
CA TYR A 77 1.01 -9.77 5.95
C TYR A 77 -0.47 -9.58 6.30
N SER A 78 -0.76 -8.46 6.94
CA SER A 78 -2.10 -7.93 7.20
C SER A 78 -2.09 -6.44 6.89
N GLY A 79 -3.06 -5.97 6.12
CA GLY A 79 -3.11 -4.59 5.62
C GLY A 79 -4.04 -4.44 4.42
N THR A 80 -4.01 -3.27 3.77
CA THR A 80 -4.83 -2.99 2.58
C THR A 80 -3.93 -2.74 1.38
N LEU A 81 -4.08 -3.55 0.33
CA LEU A 81 -3.43 -3.31 -0.96
C LEU A 81 -4.26 -2.28 -1.73
N ILE A 82 -3.62 -1.21 -2.21
CA ILE A 82 -4.22 -0.17 -3.04
C ILE A 82 -3.69 -0.36 -4.47
N ILE A 83 -4.58 -0.68 -5.40
CA ILE A 83 -4.22 -0.96 -6.80
C ILE A 83 -4.87 0.11 -7.68
N PRO A 84 -4.12 1.14 -8.13
CA PRO A 84 -4.61 2.06 -9.14
C PRO A 84 -4.81 1.32 -10.47
N ARG A 85 -5.85 1.69 -11.21
CA ARG A 85 -6.21 1.08 -12.49
C ARG A 85 -6.68 2.13 -13.49
N GLY A 86 -6.35 1.87 -14.76
CA GLY A 86 -6.68 2.75 -15.87
C GLY A 86 -5.71 3.92 -16.00
N PRO A 87 -6.02 4.88 -16.89
CA PRO A 87 -5.29 6.13 -17.04
C PRO A 87 -5.23 6.97 -15.76
N ILE A 88 -4.30 7.91 -15.75
CA ILE A 88 -4.27 9.01 -14.78
C ILE A 88 -5.38 9.99 -15.15
N ALA A 89 -6.35 10.17 -14.26
CA ALA A 89 -7.46 11.11 -14.41
C ALA A 89 -7.03 12.54 -14.07
N ARG A 90 -6.22 12.71 -13.02
CA ARG A 90 -5.65 14.00 -12.59
C ARG A 90 -4.24 13.78 -12.04
N PHE A 91 -3.34 14.71 -12.32
CA PHE A 91 -2.02 14.75 -11.70
C PHE A 91 -1.87 16.08 -10.97
N ASP A 92 -1.72 16.02 -9.64
CA ASP A 92 -1.38 17.21 -8.87
C ASP A 92 0.14 17.40 -8.86
N ARG A 93 0.61 18.52 -9.42
CA ARG A 93 2.05 18.80 -9.52
C ARG A 93 2.69 19.21 -8.20
N ILE A 94 1.90 19.78 -7.28
CA ILE A 94 2.40 20.28 -5.99
C ILE A 94 2.50 19.11 -5.02
N GLU A 95 1.46 18.28 -4.96
CA GLU A 95 1.42 17.11 -4.09
C GLU A 95 2.16 15.90 -4.70
N GLN A 96 2.52 15.99 -6.00
CA GLN A 96 3.13 14.91 -6.79
C GLN A 96 2.31 13.60 -6.75
N GLU A 97 0.99 13.72 -6.53
CA GLU A 97 0.09 12.59 -6.45
C GLU A 97 -0.69 12.43 -7.76
N ALA A 98 -0.68 11.21 -8.30
CA ALA A 98 -1.48 10.84 -9.46
C ALA A 98 -2.80 10.22 -8.99
N LEU A 99 -3.91 10.83 -9.39
CA LEU A 99 -5.24 10.25 -9.27
C LEU A 99 -5.54 9.43 -10.52
N PHE A 100 -5.83 8.14 -10.33
CA PHE A 100 -6.22 7.23 -11.39
C PHE A 100 -7.74 7.18 -11.53
N GLU A 101 -8.23 6.80 -12.71
CA GLU A 101 -9.68 6.68 -12.94
C GLU A 101 -10.36 5.71 -11.98
N ARG A 102 -9.68 4.61 -11.60
CA ARG A 102 -10.26 3.56 -10.75
C ARG A 102 -9.24 3.01 -9.78
N TYR A 103 -9.74 2.49 -8.66
CA TYR A 103 -8.94 1.81 -7.65
C TYR A 103 -9.58 0.48 -7.26
N THR A 104 -8.74 -0.51 -6.96
CA THR A 104 -9.12 -1.68 -6.18
C THR A 104 -8.42 -1.63 -4.83
N LEU A 105 -9.21 -1.74 -3.77
CA LEU A 105 -8.69 -1.91 -2.42
C LEU A 105 -8.93 -3.36 -2.02
N ILE A 106 -7.88 -4.03 -1.55
CA ILE A 106 -7.97 -5.43 -1.10
C ILE A 106 -7.48 -5.51 0.32
N ARG A 107 -8.39 -5.81 1.25
CA ARG A 107 -8.04 -6.07 2.65
C ARG A 107 -7.51 -7.48 2.78
N ILE A 108 -6.34 -7.59 3.38
CA ILE A 108 -5.65 -8.83 3.68
C ILE A 108 -5.51 -8.97 5.20
N ALA A 109 -5.85 -10.14 5.73
CA ALA A 109 -5.52 -10.55 7.09
C ALA A 109 -4.80 -11.90 7.06
N ASP A 110 -3.59 -11.94 7.60
CA ASP A 110 -2.71 -13.11 7.67
C ASP A 110 -2.60 -13.82 6.30
N GLY A 111 -2.36 -13.01 5.25
CA GLY A 111 -2.26 -13.47 3.87
C GLY A 111 -3.57 -13.93 3.23
N ARG A 112 -4.72 -13.77 3.87
CA ARG A 112 -6.05 -14.09 3.32
C ARG A 112 -6.79 -12.84 2.89
N VAL A 113 -7.46 -12.90 1.74
CA VAL A 113 -8.35 -11.83 1.29
C VAL A 113 -9.61 -11.84 2.14
N GLU A 114 -9.85 -10.76 2.88
CA GLU A 114 -11.09 -10.57 3.64
C GLU A 114 -12.12 -9.81 2.83
N ARG A 115 -11.66 -8.82 2.07
CA ARG A 115 -12.55 -7.93 1.33
C ARG A 115 -11.87 -7.34 0.11
N ARG A 116 -12.68 -7.09 -0.90
CA ARG A 116 -12.33 -6.34 -2.10
C ARG A 116 -13.34 -5.23 -2.32
N LEU A 117 -12.86 -4.02 -2.60
CA LEU A 117 -13.64 -2.87 -2.99
C LEU A 117 -13.11 -2.33 -4.30
N ASP A 118 -14.01 -2.09 -5.25
CA ASP A 118 -13.72 -1.47 -6.53
C ASP A 118 -14.47 -0.14 -6.58
N MET A 119 -13.76 0.96 -6.87
CA MET A 119 -14.33 2.31 -6.88
C MET A 119 -13.64 3.21 -7.90
N GLU A 120 -14.34 4.26 -8.32
CA GLU A 120 -13.79 5.32 -9.15
C GLU A 120 -12.82 6.21 -8.35
N GLY A 121 -11.96 6.95 -9.04
CA GLY A 121 -10.89 7.75 -8.46
C GLY A 121 -11.39 8.78 -7.44
N GLU A 122 -12.37 9.59 -7.80
CA GLU A 122 -12.93 10.58 -6.87
C GLU A 122 -13.60 9.93 -5.65
N ALA A 123 -14.25 8.77 -5.85
CA ALA A 123 -14.83 8.01 -4.75
C ALA A 123 -13.75 7.47 -3.80
N PHE A 124 -12.57 7.12 -4.32
CA PHE A 124 -11.41 6.72 -3.52
C PHE A 124 -10.87 7.87 -2.65
N VAL A 125 -10.81 9.08 -3.19
CA VAL A 125 -10.40 10.27 -2.42
C VAL A 125 -11.34 10.51 -1.24
N THR A 126 -12.66 10.57 -1.51
CA THR A 126 -13.67 10.73 -0.44
C THR A 126 -13.62 9.59 0.58
N TYR A 127 -13.40 8.36 0.12
CA TYR A 127 -13.26 7.21 1.00
C TYR A 127 -12.04 7.31 1.93
N ARG A 128 -10.87 7.72 1.39
CA ARG A 128 -9.65 7.94 2.20
C ARG A 128 -9.88 9.01 3.27
N GLU A 129 -10.49 10.13 2.90
CA GLU A 129 -10.80 11.20 3.85
C GLU A 129 -11.70 10.71 4.97
N ALA A 130 -12.80 10.02 4.63
CA ALA A 130 -13.73 9.47 5.62
C ALA A 130 -13.04 8.46 6.56
N GLN A 131 -12.20 7.58 6.02
CA GLN A 131 -11.40 6.63 6.80
C GLN A 131 -10.42 7.34 7.74
N PHE A 132 -9.76 8.41 7.27
CA PHE A 132 -8.87 9.20 8.11
C PHE A 132 -9.62 9.92 9.23
N GLN A 133 -10.80 10.49 8.96
CA GLN A 133 -11.63 11.09 10.01
C GLN A 133 -12.07 10.07 11.06
N ALA A 134 -12.35 8.83 10.67
CA ALA A 134 -12.59 7.75 11.62
C ALA A 134 -11.32 7.39 12.41
N PHE A 135 -10.16 7.32 11.75
CA PHE A 135 -8.87 7.07 12.37
C PHE A 135 -8.53 8.09 13.46
N LYS A 136 -8.86 9.37 13.27
CA LYS A 136 -8.66 10.43 14.28
C LYS A 136 -9.30 10.14 15.63
N ARG A 137 -10.31 9.26 15.68
CA ARG A 137 -11.01 8.86 16.91
C ARG A 137 -10.37 7.66 17.60
N THR A 138 -9.30 7.10 17.03
CA THR A 138 -8.63 5.91 17.57
C THR A 138 -7.48 6.28 18.50
N ARG A 139 -7.15 5.36 19.42
CA ARG A 139 -5.95 5.46 20.26
C ARG A 139 -4.66 5.46 19.42
N ALA A 140 -4.65 4.74 18.29
CA ALA A 140 -3.51 4.68 17.39
C ALA A 140 -3.19 6.06 16.79
N TYR A 141 -4.22 6.83 16.40
CA TYR A 141 -4.03 8.21 15.98
C TYR A 141 -3.49 9.09 17.10
N GLN A 142 -4.06 9.02 18.32
CA GLN A 142 -3.56 9.81 19.46
C GLN A 142 -2.06 9.58 19.70
N GLN A 143 -1.61 8.33 19.63
CA GLN A 143 -0.20 7.98 19.77
C GLN A 143 0.66 8.51 18.62
N ALA A 144 0.17 8.40 17.38
CA ALA A 144 0.87 8.93 16.20
C ALA A 144 0.96 10.46 16.25
N PHE A 145 -0.10 11.12 16.69
CA PHE A 145 -0.18 12.57 16.84
C PHE A 145 0.85 13.07 17.85
N GLU A 146 0.83 12.58 19.09
CA GLU A 146 1.81 13.01 20.11
C GLU A 146 3.26 12.81 19.67
N LYS A 147 3.55 11.69 18.99
CA LYS A 147 4.89 11.44 18.43
C LYS A 147 5.27 12.44 17.33
N ALA A 148 4.32 12.85 16.49
CA ALA A 148 4.57 13.82 15.42
C ALA A 148 4.79 15.23 15.96
N ARG A 149 4.09 15.62 17.04
CA ARG A 149 4.24 16.92 17.72
C ARG A 149 5.66 17.22 18.20
N GLU A 150 6.43 16.18 18.51
CA GLU A 150 7.84 16.31 18.90
C GLU A 150 8.72 16.91 17.77
N ARG A 151 8.26 16.84 16.51
CA ARG A 151 9.08 17.11 15.33
C ARG A 151 8.45 18.11 14.36
N THR A 152 7.20 18.50 14.57
CA THR A 152 6.41 19.26 13.61
C THR A 152 5.33 20.07 14.32
N VAL A 153 4.91 21.20 13.74
CA VAL A 153 3.86 22.06 14.27
C VAL A 153 2.47 21.42 14.10
N ASP A 154 1.58 21.63 15.09
CA ASP A 154 0.28 20.95 15.17
C ASP A 154 -0.56 21.00 13.87
N GLN A 155 -0.53 22.12 13.13
CA GLN A 155 -1.28 22.30 11.87
C GLN A 155 -0.83 21.37 10.73
N MET A 156 0.42 20.93 10.76
CA MET A 156 1.01 20.08 9.72
C MET A 156 0.90 18.59 10.04
N ILE A 157 0.50 18.24 11.26
CA ILE A 157 0.47 16.84 11.71
C ILE A 157 -0.62 16.07 10.98
N ASP A 158 -1.82 16.63 10.84
CA ASP A 158 -2.91 15.94 10.15
C ASP A 158 -2.58 15.63 8.69
N PRO A 159 -2.14 16.59 7.85
CA PRO A 159 -1.67 16.31 6.50
C PRO A 159 -0.55 15.25 6.47
N GLN A 160 0.43 15.37 7.35
CA GLN A 160 1.53 14.41 7.43
C GLN A 160 1.06 12.99 7.80
N LEU A 161 0.12 12.86 8.73
CA LEU A 161 -0.45 11.57 9.13
C LEU A 161 -1.39 11.01 8.06
N PHE A 162 -2.10 11.86 7.31
CA PHE A 162 -2.93 11.44 6.17
C PHE A 162 -2.10 10.71 5.10
N ASP A 163 -0.88 11.16 4.85
CA ASP A 163 0.03 10.55 3.87
C ASP A 163 0.87 9.41 4.45
N SER A 164 1.30 9.52 5.71
CA SER A 164 2.20 8.53 6.30
C SER A 164 1.51 7.35 6.99
N GLN A 165 0.21 7.46 7.31
CA GLN A 165 -0.55 6.43 8.03
C GLN A 165 -1.63 5.74 7.17
N VAL A 166 -1.50 5.77 5.84
CA VAL A 166 -2.47 5.16 4.90
C VAL A 166 -2.85 3.73 5.29
N ASP A 167 -1.84 2.90 5.56
CA ASP A 167 -2.07 1.50 5.97
C ASP A 167 -2.88 1.38 7.26
N SER A 168 -2.67 2.31 8.21
CA SER A 168 -3.35 2.30 9.51
C SER A 168 -4.84 2.61 9.37
N TYR A 169 -5.21 3.62 8.59
CA TYR A 169 -6.62 4.03 8.48
C TYR A 169 -7.41 3.26 7.41
N LEU A 170 -6.79 2.81 6.31
CA LEU A 170 -7.51 2.01 5.31
C LEU A 170 -7.79 0.57 5.76
N THR A 171 -7.09 0.10 6.78
CA THR A 171 -7.30 -1.22 7.40
C THR A 171 -8.42 -1.20 8.45
N LEU A 172 -8.93 -0.03 8.86
CA LEU A 172 -10.08 0.07 9.75
C LEU A 172 -11.35 -0.47 9.09
N ASN A 173 -12.23 -1.12 9.86
CA ASN A 173 -13.59 -1.41 9.39
C ASN A 173 -14.25 -0.12 8.87
N ASP A 174 -15.13 -0.26 7.88
CA ASP A 174 -15.71 0.91 7.20
C ASP A 174 -16.22 1.94 8.21
N PRO A 175 -15.93 3.24 7.99
CA PRO A 175 -16.58 4.27 8.76
C PRO A 175 -18.09 4.12 8.57
N PRO A 176 -18.90 4.45 9.59
CA PRO A 176 -20.35 4.50 9.42
C PRO A 176 -20.66 5.34 8.18
N ALA A 177 -21.55 4.84 7.33
CA ALA A 177 -21.84 5.43 6.02
C ALA A 177 -22.01 6.94 6.14
N VAL A 178 -21.16 7.70 5.44
CA VAL A 178 -21.38 9.14 5.28
C VAL A 178 -22.66 9.26 4.45
N PRO A 179 -23.74 9.88 4.97
CA PRO A 179 -24.95 10.06 4.19
C PRO A 179 -24.57 10.83 2.93
N ALA A 180 -24.94 10.30 1.77
CA ALA A 180 -24.75 10.97 0.50
C ALA A 180 -25.28 12.39 0.63
N THR A 181 -24.43 13.39 0.42
CA THR A 181 -24.85 14.77 0.29
C THR A 181 -25.75 14.84 -0.93
N THR A 182 -27.06 14.84 -0.69
CA THR A 182 -28.07 15.13 -1.70
C THR A 182 -27.77 16.53 -2.21
N GLY A 183 -27.19 16.61 -3.42
CA GLY A 183 -26.98 17.87 -4.11
C GLY A 183 -28.31 18.63 -4.23
N PRO A 184 -28.26 19.98 -4.31
CA PRO A 184 -29.46 20.79 -4.23
C PRO A 184 -30.44 20.40 -5.34
N ALA A 185 -31.69 20.14 -4.94
CA ALA A 185 -32.79 19.93 -5.86
C ALA A 185 -32.86 21.14 -6.81
N LYS A 186 -32.66 20.89 -8.11
CA LYS A 186 -32.94 21.89 -9.15
C LYS A 186 -34.42 22.25 -9.03
N SER A 187 -34.72 23.47 -8.60
CA SER A 187 -36.04 24.05 -8.75
C SER A 187 -36.33 24.17 -10.24
N ARG A 188 -37.24 23.34 -10.74
CA ARG A 188 -37.95 23.64 -11.98
C ARG A 188 -38.99 24.69 -11.62
N SER A 189 -38.76 25.93 -12.03
CA SER A 189 -39.85 26.89 -12.22
C SER A 189 -40.55 26.51 -13.53
N ASP A 190 -41.74 25.94 -13.42
CA ASP A 190 -42.68 25.89 -14.53
C ASP A 190 -43.26 27.30 -14.81
N ARG A 191 -43.74 27.44 -16.05
CA ARG A 191 -44.19 28.64 -16.75
C ARG A 191 -45.28 29.44 -16.04
#